data_AF-A0A970XIY2-F1
#
_entry.id   AF-A0A970XIY2-F1
#
_cell.length_a   1.000
_cell.length_b   1.000
_cell.length_c   1.000
_cell.angle_alpha   90.00
_cell.angle_beta   90.00
_cell.angle_gamma   90.00
#
_symmetry.space_group_name_H-M   'P 1'
#
loop_
_entity.id
_entity.type
_entity.pdbx_description
1 polymer ?
#
loop_
_entity_poly.entity_id
_entity_poly.type
_entity_poly.pdbx_seq_one_letter_code
_entity_poly.pdbx_strand_id
1 'polypeptide(L)'
;MAFCKLSDSAILFDVTPLENLFIQEFLTKAPGDFVKVYVYGLYQCLHPGAAEPTSEAFALALGLETETVYNAFSYWARDGLVRIVSQDPFTVEFYNVKNRLYQNNYETPPELARYSDFNISLQSVLGGRLLHTQDLQKIYDWIEVLGMEPEAVLHMVSHCVERKGR
;
A
#
# COMPACT_ATOMS: atom_id res chain seq x y z
N MET A 1 -4.81 31.02 -4.55
CA MET A 1 -4.10 30.97 -3.25
C MET A 1 -4.90 30.10 -2.31
N ALA A 2 -4.26 29.18 -1.59
CA ALA A 2 -4.94 28.41 -0.55
C ALA A 2 -5.39 29.35 0.59
N PHE A 3 -6.56 29.08 1.17
CA PHE A 3 -7.12 29.86 2.28
C PHE A 3 -6.25 29.73 3.55
N CYS A 4 -5.65 28.56 3.78
CA CYS A 4 -4.70 28.29 4.85
C CYS A 4 -3.49 27.53 4.27
N LYS A 5 -2.28 27.84 4.74
CA LYS A 5 -1.05 27.10 4.41
C LYS A 5 -0.09 27.08 5.60
N LEU A 6 0.73 26.03 5.70
CA LEU A 6 1.88 26.01 6.61
C LEU A 6 2.96 26.99 6.11
N SER A 7 3.80 27.45 7.03
CA SER A 7 5.01 28.20 6.67
C SER A 7 6.07 27.22 6.16
N ASP A 8 6.95 27.68 5.26
CA ASP A 8 7.99 26.82 4.69
C ASP A 8 8.95 26.30 5.77
N SER A 9 9.20 27.11 6.81
CA SER A 9 9.98 26.69 7.98
C SER A 9 9.29 25.62 8.82
N ALA A 10 7.95 25.57 8.84
CA ALA A 10 7.23 24.55 9.60
C ALA A 10 7.40 23.16 8.97
N ILE A 11 7.50 23.09 7.63
CA ILE A 11 7.71 21.82 6.91
C ILE A 11 9.03 21.15 7.33
N LEU A 12 10.10 21.95 7.53
CA LEU A 12 11.41 21.45 7.94
C LEU A 12 11.39 20.75 9.32
N PHE A 13 10.50 21.19 10.22
CA PHE A 13 10.38 20.62 11.57
C PHE A 13 9.20 19.64 11.71
N ASP A 14 8.49 19.38 10.61
CA ASP A 14 7.38 18.44 10.59
C ASP A 14 7.87 16.98 10.45
N VAL A 15 6.93 16.05 10.54
CA VAL A 15 7.21 14.61 10.48
C VAL A 15 6.52 14.01 9.25
N THR A 16 7.26 13.19 8.51
CA THR A 16 6.69 12.27 7.52
C THR A 16 6.47 10.90 8.17
N PRO A 17 5.23 10.58 8.62
CA PRO A 17 4.96 9.31 9.29
C PRO A 17 5.06 8.15 8.30
N LEU A 18 5.91 7.17 8.59
CA LEU A 18 5.94 5.88 7.91
C LEU A 18 5.20 4.85 8.76
N GLU A 19 4.30 4.08 8.15
CA GLU A 19 3.63 3.00 8.88
C GLU A 19 4.63 1.90 9.28
N ASN A 20 4.53 1.41 10.52
CA ASN A 20 5.31 0.24 10.98
C ASN A 20 5.13 -0.98 10.05
N LEU A 21 3.95 -1.09 9.44
CA LEU A 21 3.65 -2.09 8.44
C LEU A 21 4.52 -1.96 7.18
N PHE A 22 4.74 -0.74 6.69
CA PHE A 22 5.65 -0.50 5.57
C PHE A 22 7.06 -1.00 5.90
N ILE A 23 7.53 -0.66 7.11
CA ILE A 23 8.86 -1.03 7.58
C ILE A 23 9.02 -2.55 7.64
N GLN A 24 8.07 -3.24 8.27
CA GLN A 24 8.13 -4.69 8.46
C GLN A 24 8.00 -5.46 7.14
N GLU A 25 7.07 -5.05 6.27
CA GLU A 25 6.67 -5.87 5.12
C GLU A 25 7.36 -5.51 3.81
N PHE A 26 7.81 -4.27 3.65
CA PHE A 26 8.26 -3.75 2.36
C PHE A 26 9.70 -3.22 2.43
N LEU A 27 10.00 -2.37 3.41
CA LEU A 27 11.31 -1.71 3.52
C LEU A 27 12.45 -2.72 3.57
N THR A 28 12.31 -3.78 4.37
CA THR A 28 13.36 -4.80 4.57
C THR A 28 13.71 -5.60 3.31
N LYS A 29 12.83 -5.61 2.29
CA LYS A 29 12.98 -6.38 1.05
C LYS A 29 13.38 -5.50 -0.14
N ALA A 30 13.16 -4.20 -0.04
CA ALA A 30 13.35 -3.26 -1.15
C ALA A 30 14.81 -2.76 -1.23
N PRO A 31 15.31 -2.43 -2.44
CA PRO A 31 16.59 -1.75 -2.61
C PRO A 31 16.62 -0.40 -1.87
N GLY A 32 17.76 0.00 -1.34
CA GLY A 32 17.90 1.23 -0.55
C GLY A 32 17.48 2.50 -1.31
N ASP A 33 17.79 2.59 -2.59
CA ASP A 33 17.36 3.71 -3.44
C ASP A 33 15.84 3.74 -3.65
N PHE A 34 15.19 2.58 -3.67
CA PHE A 34 13.75 2.49 -3.87
C PHE A 34 13.01 2.92 -2.61
N VAL A 35 13.58 2.60 -1.43
CA VAL A 35 13.10 3.13 -0.14
C VAL A 35 13.24 4.65 -0.11
N LYS A 36 14.39 5.20 -0.54
CA LYS A 36 14.58 6.67 -0.64
C LYS A 36 13.49 7.32 -1.51
N VAL A 37 13.22 6.74 -2.69
CA VAL A 37 12.16 7.22 -3.60
C VAL A 37 10.78 7.17 -2.93
N TYR A 38 10.44 6.08 -2.23
CA TYR A 38 9.15 5.96 -1.56
C TYR A 38 8.96 7.01 -0.46
N VAL A 39 9.93 7.13 0.45
CA VAL A 39 9.85 8.05 1.60
C VAL A 39 9.80 9.50 1.12
N TYR A 40 10.59 9.85 0.11
CA TYR A 40 10.60 11.20 -0.43
C TYR A 40 9.31 11.53 -1.20
N GLY A 41 8.77 10.57 -1.96
CA GLY A 41 7.46 10.74 -2.58
C GLY A 41 6.33 10.91 -1.56
N LEU A 42 6.36 10.12 -0.48
CA LEU A 42 5.40 10.26 0.63
C LEU A 42 5.48 11.64 1.29
N TYR A 43 6.70 12.14 1.54
CA TYR A 43 6.94 13.51 2.02
C TYR A 43 6.28 14.55 1.09
N GLN A 44 6.46 14.44 -0.24
CA GLN A 44 5.85 15.39 -1.18
C GLN A 44 4.31 15.31 -1.20
N CYS A 45 3.73 14.13 -1.03
CA CYS A 45 2.28 13.97 -0.91
C CYS A 45 1.71 14.70 0.32
N LEU A 46 2.43 14.70 1.43
CA LEU A 46 2.03 15.38 2.68
C LEU A 46 2.28 16.89 2.62
N HIS A 47 3.22 17.33 1.78
CA HIS A 47 3.59 18.74 1.64
C HIS A 47 3.55 19.20 0.17
N PRO A 48 2.37 19.32 -0.47
CA PRO A 48 2.27 19.64 -1.90
C PRO A 48 2.91 20.97 -2.31
N GLY A 49 3.05 21.92 -1.38
CA GLY A 49 3.72 23.21 -1.64
C GLY A 49 5.24 23.10 -1.77
N ALA A 50 5.84 21.99 -1.33
CA ALA A 50 7.26 21.68 -1.44
C ALA A 50 7.52 20.48 -2.39
N ALA A 51 6.50 20.07 -3.15
CA ALA A 51 6.63 18.98 -4.11
C ALA A 51 7.43 19.42 -5.33
N GLU A 52 8.28 18.52 -5.81
CA GLU A 52 9.07 18.75 -7.02
C GLU A 52 8.15 18.69 -8.25
N PRO A 53 8.29 19.62 -9.20
CA PRO A 53 7.34 19.74 -10.30
C PRO A 53 7.53 18.68 -11.41
N THR A 54 8.68 18.01 -11.45
CA THR A 54 9.01 17.01 -12.47
C THR A 54 9.79 15.82 -11.90
N SER A 55 9.80 14.71 -12.63
CA SER A 55 10.56 13.51 -12.27
C SER A 55 12.08 13.76 -12.29
N GLU A 56 12.59 14.65 -13.14
CA GLU A 56 14.00 15.03 -13.16
C GLU A 56 14.40 15.82 -11.91
N ALA A 57 13.55 16.77 -11.47
CA ALA A 57 13.78 17.51 -10.23
C ALA A 57 13.72 16.59 -9.01
N PHE A 58 12.76 15.66 -9.00
CA PHE A 58 12.65 14.60 -7.99
C PHE A 58 13.91 13.73 -7.93
N ALA A 59 14.42 13.29 -9.08
CA ALA A 59 15.62 12.47 -9.17
C ALA A 59 16.87 13.23 -8.71
N LEU A 60 17.00 14.50 -9.13
CA LEU A 60 18.10 15.38 -8.73
C LEU A 60 18.13 15.59 -7.21
N ALA A 61 16.98 15.82 -6.57
CA ALA A 61 16.89 16.00 -5.12
C ALA A 61 17.38 14.76 -4.34
N LEU A 62 17.22 13.57 -4.91
CA LEU A 62 17.68 12.31 -4.33
C LEU A 62 19.11 11.90 -4.75
N GLY A 63 19.73 12.63 -5.68
CA GLY A 63 21.01 12.24 -6.28
C GLY A 63 20.92 10.94 -7.08
N LEU A 64 19.79 10.69 -7.73
CA LEU A 64 19.51 9.49 -8.52
C LEU A 64 19.33 9.84 -10.00
N GLU A 65 19.44 8.83 -10.86
CA GLU A 65 19.02 8.94 -12.25
C GLU A 65 17.49 8.85 -12.37
N THR A 66 16.89 9.60 -13.31
CA THR A 66 15.45 9.59 -13.54
C THR A 66 14.92 8.17 -13.83
N GLU A 67 15.70 7.35 -14.53
CA GLU A 67 15.36 5.94 -14.79
C GLU A 67 15.27 5.12 -13.49
N THR A 68 16.15 5.38 -12.52
CA THR A 68 16.09 4.72 -11.19
C THR A 68 14.79 5.09 -10.47
N VAL A 69 14.35 6.35 -10.58
CA VAL A 69 13.08 6.80 -10.00
C VAL A 69 11.88 6.08 -10.66
N TYR A 70 11.86 5.97 -11.98
CA TYR A 70 10.80 5.22 -12.69
C TYR A 70 10.79 3.73 -12.34
N ASN A 71 11.96 3.12 -12.22
CA ASN A 71 12.10 1.73 -11.80
C ASN A 71 11.61 1.50 -10.36
N ALA A 72 11.91 2.45 -9.46
CA ALA A 72 11.43 2.41 -8.08
C ALA A 72 9.89 2.53 -8.03
N PHE A 73 9.28 3.47 -8.73
CA PHE A 73 7.82 3.58 -8.77
C PHE A 73 7.15 2.37 -9.43
N SER A 74 7.76 1.79 -10.46
CA SER A 74 7.30 0.54 -11.07
C SER A 74 7.42 -0.66 -10.13
N TYR A 75 8.45 -0.68 -9.27
CA TYR A 75 8.57 -1.65 -8.18
C TYR A 75 7.44 -1.50 -7.17
N TRP A 76 7.21 -0.28 -6.66
CA TRP A 76 6.16 -0.02 -5.68
C TRP A 76 4.75 -0.21 -6.24
N ALA A 77 4.56 0.00 -7.55
CA ALA A 77 3.30 -0.27 -8.23
C ALA A 77 2.99 -1.77 -8.29
N ARG A 78 4.00 -2.62 -8.53
CA ARG A 78 3.86 -4.08 -8.46
C ARG A 78 3.50 -4.56 -7.06
N ASP A 79 4.05 -3.89 -6.05
CA ASP A 79 3.72 -4.15 -4.65
C ASP A 79 2.40 -3.49 -4.21
N GLY A 80 1.73 -2.73 -5.07
CA GLY A 80 0.43 -2.11 -4.79
C GLY A 80 0.48 -0.97 -3.77
N LEU A 81 1.66 -0.35 -3.57
CA LEU A 81 1.80 0.82 -2.70
C LEU A 81 1.56 2.14 -3.43
N VAL A 82 1.68 2.13 -4.75
CA VAL A 82 1.41 3.28 -5.62
C VAL A 82 0.74 2.84 -6.92
N ARG A 83 0.22 3.78 -7.69
CA ARG A 83 -0.23 3.60 -9.07
C ARG A 83 0.40 4.65 -9.96
N ILE A 84 0.91 4.24 -11.12
CA ILE A 84 1.35 5.17 -12.16
C ILE A 84 0.11 5.60 -12.94
N VAL A 85 -0.24 6.88 -12.87
CA VAL A 85 -1.47 7.45 -13.45
C VAL A 85 -1.25 7.90 -14.89
N SER A 86 -0.09 8.50 -15.17
CA SER A 86 0.35 8.88 -16.51
C SER A 86 1.86 8.73 -16.63
N GLN A 87 2.33 8.42 -17.84
CA GLN A 87 3.75 8.37 -18.19
C GLN A 87 4.25 9.71 -18.77
N ASP A 88 3.33 10.54 -19.30
CA ASP A 88 3.64 11.85 -19.86
C ASP A 88 2.46 12.83 -19.60
N PRO A 89 2.59 13.77 -18.65
CA PRO A 89 3.68 13.86 -17.67
C PRO A 89 3.68 12.67 -16.70
N PHE A 90 4.86 12.25 -16.24
CA PHE A 90 4.96 11.14 -15.30
C PHE A 90 4.32 11.50 -13.96
N THR A 91 3.26 10.79 -13.59
CA THR A 91 2.47 11.07 -12.38
C THR A 91 2.17 9.78 -11.63
N VAL A 92 2.29 9.85 -10.31
CA VAL A 92 2.15 8.70 -9.41
C VAL A 92 1.20 9.05 -8.28
N GLU A 93 0.29 8.13 -7.98
CA GLU A 93 -0.64 8.21 -6.87
C GLU A 93 -0.21 7.23 -5.78
N PHE A 94 -0.10 7.70 -4.53
CA PHE A 94 0.24 6.86 -3.39
C PHE A 94 -1.01 6.28 -2.74
N TYR A 95 -0.92 5.02 -2.32
CA TYR A 95 -1.96 4.37 -1.53
C TYR A 95 -1.54 4.25 -0.07
N ASN A 96 -2.51 4.36 0.83
CA ASN A 96 -2.26 4.08 2.24
C ASN A 96 -1.95 2.58 2.41
N VAL A 97 -0.92 2.26 3.19
CA VAL A 97 -0.48 0.87 3.35
C VAL A 97 -1.53 0.01 4.07
N LYS A 98 -2.30 0.60 4.98
CA LYS A 98 -3.47 -0.05 5.59
C LYS A 98 -4.59 -0.20 4.57
N ASN A 99 -4.77 0.78 3.70
CA ASN A 99 -5.69 0.61 2.58
C ASN A 99 -5.25 -0.54 1.67
N ARG A 100 -3.98 -0.87 1.46
CA ARG A 100 -3.65 -2.14 0.75
C ARG A 100 -4.21 -3.40 1.45
N LEU A 101 -4.25 -3.40 2.79
CA LEU A 101 -4.81 -4.51 3.58
C LEU A 101 -6.34 -4.51 3.62
N TYR A 102 -6.97 -3.34 3.54
CA TYR A 102 -8.43 -3.14 3.64
C TYR A 102 -9.13 -2.84 2.29
N GLN A 103 -8.36 -2.50 1.25
CA GLN A 103 -8.73 -1.96 -0.08
C GLN A 103 -7.83 -2.61 -1.17
N ASN A 104 -8.12 -3.83 -1.57
CA ASN A 104 -8.84 -4.09 -2.84
C ASN A 104 -9.86 -3.03 -3.36
N ASN A 105 -9.88 -1.76 -2.92
CA ASN A 105 -10.99 -0.83 -3.10
C ASN A 105 -10.54 0.61 -3.42
N TYR A 106 -9.84 0.82 -4.54
CA TYR A 106 -10.29 1.83 -5.49
C TYR A 106 -10.54 1.11 -6.82
N GLU A 107 -11.82 1.11 -7.20
CA GLU A 107 -12.50 0.11 -8.03
C GLU A 107 -12.46 -1.29 -7.42
N THR A 108 -13.31 -1.55 -6.43
CA THR A 108 -13.75 -2.92 -6.18
C THR A 108 -14.38 -3.40 -7.49
N PRO A 109 -13.83 -4.40 -8.19
CA PRO A 109 -14.59 -5.09 -9.21
C PRO A 109 -15.90 -5.55 -8.56
N PRO A 110 -17.07 -5.47 -9.21
CA PRO A 110 -18.35 -5.86 -8.62
C PRO A 110 -18.33 -7.24 -7.95
N GLU A 111 -17.45 -8.13 -8.41
CA GLU A 111 -17.19 -9.47 -7.87
C GLU A 111 -16.56 -9.49 -6.46
N LEU A 112 -15.74 -8.50 -6.06
CA LEU A 112 -15.09 -8.47 -4.73
C LEU A 112 -15.90 -7.73 -3.66
N ALA A 113 -16.91 -6.92 -4.05
CA ALA A 113 -17.91 -6.39 -3.13
C ALA A 113 -18.76 -7.52 -2.51
N ARG A 114 -18.86 -8.64 -3.23
CA ARG A 114 -19.52 -9.88 -2.80
C ARG A 114 -19.02 -10.42 -1.46
N TYR A 115 -17.77 -10.14 -1.11
CA TYR A 115 -17.11 -10.69 0.08
C TYR A 115 -16.88 -9.67 1.20
N SER A 116 -17.49 -8.49 1.14
CA SER A 116 -17.31 -7.46 2.18
C SER A 116 -17.60 -8.00 3.60
N ASP A 117 -18.75 -8.66 3.78
CA ASP A 117 -19.15 -9.23 5.09
C ASP A 117 -18.26 -10.40 5.52
N PHE A 118 -17.82 -11.20 4.54
CA PHE A 118 -16.88 -12.30 4.77
C PHE A 118 -15.52 -11.77 5.21
N ASN A 119 -15.01 -10.71 4.59
CA ASN A 119 -13.72 -10.12 4.92
C ASN A 119 -13.70 -9.51 6.33
N ILE A 120 -14.79 -8.86 6.74
CA ILE A 120 -14.97 -8.37 8.12
C ILE A 120 -14.90 -9.54 9.11
N SER A 121 -15.62 -10.63 8.82
CA SER A 121 -15.65 -11.82 9.66
C SER A 121 -14.29 -12.52 9.71
N LEU A 122 -13.60 -12.63 8.58
CA LEU A 122 -12.27 -13.20 8.47
C LEU A 122 -11.25 -12.42 9.31
N GLN A 123 -11.32 -11.09 9.30
CA GLN A 123 -10.46 -10.23 10.13
C GLN A 123 -10.71 -10.44 11.63
N SER A 124 -11.97 -10.60 12.03
CA SER A 124 -12.31 -10.93 13.43
C SER A 124 -11.67 -12.24 13.86
N VAL A 125 -11.74 -13.28 13.02
CA VAL A 125 -11.12 -14.59 13.27
C VAL A 125 -9.59 -14.51 13.34
N LEU A 126 -8.97 -13.67 12.54
CA LEU A 126 -7.51 -13.50 12.50
C LEU A 126 -6.95 -12.70 13.69
N GLY A 127 -7.79 -12.03 14.48
CA GLY A 127 -7.39 -11.33 15.70
C GLY A 127 -6.34 -10.24 15.47
N GLY A 128 -6.37 -9.59 14.30
CA GLY A 128 -5.39 -8.58 13.90
C GLY A 128 -4.12 -9.13 13.23
N ARG A 129 -4.01 -10.45 13.02
CA ARG A 129 -2.99 -11.01 12.13
C ARG A 129 -3.27 -10.59 10.69
N LEU A 130 -2.25 -10.04 10.05
CA LEU A 130 -2.32 -9.64 8.65
C LEU A 130 -2.03 -10.85 7.76
N LEU A 131 -2.89 -11.09 6.78
CA LEU A 131 -2.64 -12.06 5.72
C LEU A 131 -1.92 -11.36 4.57
N HIS A 132 -0.94 -12.05 3.99
CA HIS A 132 -0.37 -11.61 2.72
C HIS A 132 -1.43 -11.72 1.61
N THR A 133 -1.32 -10.87 0.58
CA THR A 133 -2.23 -10.86 -0.56
C THR A 133 -2.37 -12.23 -1.23
N GLN A 134 -1.26 -12.99 -1.32
CA GLN A 134 -1.27 -14.34 -1.87
C GLN A 134 -2.07 -15.33 -1.02
N ASP A 135 -2.15 -15.12 0.29
CA ASP A 135 -2.92 -15.99 1.19
C ASP A 135 -4.40 -15.63 1.17
N LEU A 136 -4.73 -14.34 1.05
CA LEU A 136 -6.11 -13.90 0.81
C LEU A 136 -6.67 -14.47 -0.50
N GLN A 137 -5.87 -14.48 -1.57
CA GLN A 137 -6.30 -15.06 -2.84
C GLN A 137 -6.64 -16.55 -2.70
N LYS A 138 -5.81 -17.33 -2.00
CA LYS A 138 -6.09 -18.76 -1.74
C LYS A 138 -7.40 -18.95 -0.97
N ILE A 139 -7.73 -18.05 -0.05
CA ILE A 139 -8.98 -18.09 0.71
C ILE A 139 -10.17 -17.83 -0.20
N TYR A 140 -10.07 -16.89 -1.14
CA TYR A 140 -11.12 -16.67 -2.15
C TYR A 140 -11.26 -17.87 -3.10
N ASP A 141 -10.15 -18.49 -3.51
CA ASP A 141 -10.17 -19.69 -4.34
C ASP A 141 -10.93 -20.85 -3.65
N TRP A 142 -10.91 -20.94 -2.32
CA TRP A 142 -11.73 -21.94 -1.60
C TRP A 142 -13.23 -21.70 -1.79
N ILE A 143 -13.67 -20.45 -1.89
CA ILE A 143 -15.08 -20.13 -2.10
C ILE A 143 -15.45 -20.28 -3.58
N GLU A 144 -14.62 -19.76 -4.48
CA GLU A 144 -14.96 -19.65 -5.91
C GLU A 144 -14.64 -20.92 -6.70
N VAL A 145 -13.49 -21.53 -6.43
CA VAL A 145 -12.99 -22.70 -7.18
C VAL A 145 -13.43 -23.99 -6.51
N LEU A 146 -13.29 -24.07 -5.17
CA LEU A 146 -13.68 -25.25 -4.42
C LEU A 146 -15.17 -25.24 -4.03
N GLY A 147 -15.87 -24.12 -4.25
CA GLY A 147 -17.31 -24.00 -3.97
C GLY A 147 -17.67 -24.06 -2.49
N MET A 148 -16.73 -23.74 -1.60
CA MET A 148 -16.94 -23.83 -0.16
C MET A 148 -17.85 -22.70 0.33
N GLU A 149 -18.68 -23.00 1.32
CA GLU A 149 -19.48 -21.98 1.99
C GLU A 149 -18.57 -21.03 2.80
N PRO A 150 -18.80 -19.70 2.75
CA PRO A 150 -17.97 -18.73 3.46
C PRO A 150 -17.84 -19.02 4.97
N GLU A 151 -18.91 -19.49 5.63
CA GLU A 151 -18.87 -19.86 7.04
C GLU A 151 -17.93 -21.05 7.31
N ALA A 152 -17.93 -22.06 6.44
CA ALA A 152 -17.03 -23.20 6.55
C ALA A 152 -15.56 -22.78 6.41
N VAL A 153 -15.27 -21.85 5.49
CA VAL A 153 -13.94 -21.27 5.33
C VAL A 153 -13.51 -20.51 6.59
N LEU A 154 -14.39 -19.69 7.19
CA LEU A 154 -14.10 -19.00 8.44
C LEU A 154 -13.78 -19.97 9.57
N HIS A 155 -14.54 -21.07 9.70
CA HIS A 155 -14.26 -22.11 10.68
C HIS A 155 -12.92 -22.80 10.44
N MET A 156 -12.56 -23.09 9.19
CA MET A 156 -11.25 -23.64 8.84
C MET A 156 -10.12 -22.70 9.22
N VAL A 157 -10.27 -21.40 8.95
CA VAL A 157 -9.28 -20.39 9.32
C VAL A 157 -9.18 -20.28 10.84
N SER A 158 -10.32 -20.22 11.56
CA SER A 158 -10.33 -20.18 13.04
C SER A 158 -9.60 -21.38 13.63
N HIS A 159 -9.92 -22.58 13.14
CA HIS A 159 -9.29 -23.81 13.59
C HIS A 159 -7.79 -23.86 13.27
N CYS A 160 -7.38 -23.33 12.11
CA CYS A 160 -5.96 -23.20 11.76
C CYS A 160 -5.24 -22.21 12.70
N VAL A 161 -5.87 -21.08 13.02
CA VAL A 161 -5.34 -20.07 13.94
C VAL A 161 -5.22 -20.64 15.36
N GLU A 162 -6.23 -21.37 15.83
CA GLU A 162 -6.26 -22.03 17.15
C GLU A 162 -5.21 -23.15 17.26
N ARG A 163 -5.10 -24.01 16.23
CA ARG A 163 -4.14 -25.13 16.23
C ARG A 163 -2.69 -24.71 15.99
N LYS A 164 -2.46 -23.67 15.19
CA LYS A 164 -1.14 -23.04 15.03
C LYS A 164 -0.93 -21.88 16.02
N GLY A 165 -1.74 -21.83 17.08
CA GLY A 165 -1.76 -20.82 18.14
C GLY A 165 -0.78 -21.07 19.28
N ARG A 166 0.37 -21.69 18.99
CA ARG A 166 1.68 -21.42 19.60
C ARG A 166 2.74 -21.45 18.51
#